data_AF-A0A537FD67-F1
#
_entry.id   AF-A0A537FD67-F1
#
_cell.length_a   1.000
_cell.length_b   1.000
_cell.length_c   1.000
_cell.angle_alpha   90.00
_cell.angle_beta   90.00
_cell.angle_gamma   90.00
#
_symmetry.space_group_name_H-M   'P 1'
#
loop_
_entity.id
_entity.type
_entity.pdbx_description
1 polymer ?
#
loop_
_entity_poly.entity_id
_entity_poly.type
_entity_poly.pdbx_seq_one_letter_code
_entity_poly.pdbx_strand_id
1 'polypeptide(L)'
;MGKMTGFKEATFIEGKLVRIAKGKIEVESEDDGTGEPELQTLKLGAVDIDLDTIGEEVRVVIVDGRVARITRLSPKSREKPRQELSGLSDSPREVGSDLAG
;
A
#
# COMPACT_ATOMS: atom_id res chain seq x y z
N MET A 1 -4.06 19.22 44.11
CA MET A 1 -5.07 18.47 43.35
C MET A 1 -4.49 18.23 41.95
N GLY A 2 -3.98 17.02 41.70
CA GLY A 2 -3.17 16.71 40.51
C GLY A 2 -3.99 16.76 39.23
N LYS A 3 -3.45 17.39 38.19
CA LYS A 3 -4.01 17.36 36.84
C LYS A 3 -4.02 15.90 36.38
N MET A 4 -5.19 15.26 36.33
CA MET A 4 -5.36 14.00 35.59
C MET A 4 -4.95 14.29 34.15
N THR A 5 -3.79 13.78 33.74
CA THR A 5 -3.28 13.91 32.38
C THR A 5 -4.32 13.37 31.43
N GLY A 6 -4.68 14.17 30.41
CA GLY A 6 -5.71 13.85 29.41
C GLY A 6 -5.31 12.67 28.53
N PHE A 7 -5.42 11.46 29.07
CA PHE A 7 -5.33 10.22 28.31
C PHE A 7 -6.48 10.18 27.31
N LYS A 8 -6.14 10.21 26.02
CA LYS A 8 -7.08 9.99 24.94
C LYS A 8 -7.07 8.51 24.61
N GLU A 9 -8.24 7.91 24.59
CA GLU A 9 -8.40 6.51 24.19
C GLU A 9 -8.00 6.37 22.73
N ALA A 10 -7.14 5.39 22.45
CA ALA A 10 -6.67 5.08 21.12
C ALA A 10 -7.05 3.65 20.78
N THR A 11 -7.71 3.47 19.65
CA THR A 11 -8.01 2.16 19.08
C THR A 11 -7.26 2.00 17.77
N PHE A 12 -7.14 0.76 17.30
CA PHE A 12 -6.60 0.49 15.98
C PHE A 12 -7.45 -0.54 15.26
N ILE A 13 -7.48 -0.44 13.94
CA ILE A 13 -8.01 -1.46 13.05
C ILE A 13 -6.93 -1.85 12.05
N GLU A 14 -6.95 -3.10 11.61
CA GLU A 14 -6.11 -3.59 10.52
C GLU A 14 -7.00 -4.03 9.36
N GLY A 15 -6.52 -3.80 8.15
CA GLY A 15 -7.21 -4.20 6.94
C GLY A 15 -6.73 -3.45 5.71
N LYS A 16 -7.40 -3.65 4.60
CA LYS A 16 -7.03 -3.08 3.31
C LYS A 16 -7.60 -1.68 3.13
N LEU A 17 -6.74 -0.70 2.88
CA LEU A 17 -7.19 0.66 2.56
C LEU A 17 -7.76 0.69 1.14
N VAL A 18 -9.08 0.80 0.97
CA VAL A 18 -9.70 0.74 -0.37
C VAL A 18 -9.94 2.11 -0.99
N ARG A 19 -10.13 3.16 -0.17
CA ARG A 19 -10.47 4.49 -0.67
C ARG A 19 -10.09 5.61 0.29
N ILE A 20 -9.74 6.77 -0.29
CA ILE A 20 -9.65 8.05 0.40
C ILE A 20 -10.54 9.05 -0.34
N ALA A 21 -11.51 9.65 0.37
CA ALA A 21 -12.42 10.61 -0.24
C ALA A 21 -12.96 11.62 0.78
N LYS A 22 -12.96 12.91 0.43
CA LYS A 22 -13.67 13.98 1.17
C LYS A 22 -13.44 13.95 2.69
N GLY A 23 -12.18 13.82 3.13
CA GLY A 23 -11.84 13.81 4.56
C GLY A 23 -12.24 12.52 5.29
N LYS A 24 -12.42 11.42 4.56
CA LYS A 24 -12.67 10.08 5.08
C LYS A 24 -11.80 9.04 4.39
N ILE A 25 -11.65 7.91 5.04
CA ILE A 25 -11.07 6.69 4.45
C ILE A 25 -12.05 5.54 4.60
N GLU A 26 -11.92 4.57 3.70
CA GLU A 26 -12.63 3.29 3.76
C GLU A 26 -11.59 2.18 3.89
N VAL A 27 -11.73 1.34 4.91
CA VAL A 27 -10.86 0.19 5.20
C VAL A 27 -11.72 -1.06 5.21
N GLU A 28 -11.36 -2.04 4.40
CA GLU A 28 -11.96 -3.37 4.45
C GLU A 28 -11.19 -4.20 5.49
N SER A 29 -11.85 -4.59 6.57
CA SER A 29 -11.29 -5.35 7.68
C SER A 29 -12.15 -6.57 7.97
N GLU A 30 -11.57 -7.61 8.59
CA GLU A 30 -12.36 -8.73 9.11
C GLU A 30 -13.17 -8.26 10.34
N ASP A 31 -14.48 -8.56 10.36
CA ASP A 31 -15.31 -8.33 11.55
C ASP A 31 -15.05 -9.43 12.58
N ASP A 32 -14.57 -9.06 13.77
CA ASP A 32 -14.22 -9.99 14.86
C ASP A 32 -15.41 -10.86 15.33
N GLY A 33 -16.65 -10.48 15.03
CA GLY A 33 -17.86 -11.20 15.42
C GLY A 33 -18.33 -12.25 14.41
N THR A 34 -18.13 -12.01 13.12
CA THR A 34 -18.64 -12.84 12.02
C THR A 34 -17.55 -13.50 11.18
N GLY A 35 -16.32 -12.96 11.22
CA GLY A 35 -15.21 -13.38 10.35
C GLY A 35 -15.40 -12.97 8.88
N GLU A 36 -16.44 -12.20 8.57
CA GLU A 36 -16.71 -11.71 7.22
C GLU A 36 -16.03 -10.34 6.99
N PRO A 37 -15.66 -10.02 5.74
CA PRO A 37 -15.10 -8.71 5.42
C PRO A 37 -16.16 -7.62 5.61
N GLU A 38 -15.84 -6.61 6.42
CA GLU A 38 -16.65 -5.42 6.65
C GLU A 38 -15.91 -4.16 6.17
N LEU A 39 -16.65 -3.26 5.51
CA LEU A 39 -16.12 -1.98 5.05
C LEU A 39 -16.33 -0.88 6.10
N GLN A 40 -15.26 -0.51 6.81
CA GLN A 40 -15.27 0.53 7.81
C GLN A 40 -15.00 1.92 7.21
N THR A 41 -15.90 2.87 7.45
CA THR A 41 -15.72 4.27 7.05
C THR A 41 -15.22 5.13 8.22
N LEU A 42 -14.01 5.66 8.14
CA LEU A 42 -13.37 6.43 9.20
C LEU A 42 -13.16 7.90 8.82
N LYS A 43 -13.30 8.80 9.81
CA LYS A 43 -13.05 10.24 9.63
C LYS A 43 -11.55 10.53 9.66
N LEU A 44 -11.06 11.24 8.66
CA LEU A 44 -9.66 11.62 8.60
C LEU A 44 -9.33 12.72 9.60
N GLY A 45 -8.24 12.55 10.35
CA GLY A 45 -7.63 13.61 11.13
C GLY A 45 -6.64 14.43 10.31
N ALA A 46 -5.81 15.22 10.97
CA ALA A 46 -4.70 15.93 10.35
C ALA A 46 -3.52 14.98 10.17
N VAL A 47 -3.59 14.14 9.13
CA VAL A 47 -2.56 13.15 8.80
C VAL A 47 -2.24 13.21 7.32
N ASP A 48 -0.96 13.13 6.98
CA ASP A 48 -0.52 12.99 5.61
C ASP A 48 -0.64 11.53 5.18
N ILE A 49 -1.24 11.29 4.01
CA ILE A 49 -1.41 9.96 3.46
C ILE A 49 -0.89 9.94 2.05
N ASP A 50 0.03 9.01 1.80
CA ASP A 50 0.47 8.66 0.47
C ASP A 50 -0.63 7.88 -0.26
N LEU A 51 -1.08 8.37 -1.42
CA LEU A 51 -2.12 7.73 -2.23
C LEU A 51 -1.69 6.35 -2.74
N ASP A 52 -0.38 6.08 -2.82
CA ASP A 52 0.16 4.77 -3.17
C ASP A 52 -0.13 3.70 -2.10
N THR A 53 -0.73 4.10 -0.96
CA THR A 53 -1.19 3.22 0.12
C THR A 53 -2.53 2.58 -0.20
N ILE A 54 -3.29 3.14 -1.15
CA ILE A 54 -4.58 2.57 -1.55
C ILE A 54 -4.33 1.20 -2.19
N GLY A 55 -5.06 0.20 -1.71
CA GLY A 55 -4.93 -1.21 -2.09
C GLY A 55 -4.01 -2.02 -1.17
N GLU A 56 -3.29 -1.39 -0.24
CA GLU A 56 -2.37 -2.06 0.67
C GLU A 56 -3.02 -2.41 2.02
N GLU A 57 -2.48 -3.44 2.66
CA GLU A 57 -2.78 -3.76 4.06
C GLU A 57 -2.19 -2.69 4.98
N VAL A 58 -3.03 -2.13 5.85
CA VAL A 58 -2.67 -1.04 6.76
C VAL A 58 -3.16 -1.31 8.17
N ARG A 59 -2.44 -0.74 9.15
CA ARG A 59 -2.95 -0.48 10.49
C ARG A 59 -3.33 1.00 10.59
N VAL A 60 -4.58 1.27 10.93
CA VAL A 60 -5.10 2.61 11.15
C VAL A 60 -5.26 2.84 12.65
N VAL A 61 -4.62 3.89 13.17
CA VAL A 61 -4.76 4.32 14.56
C VAL A 61 -5.80 5.42 14.64
N ILE A 62 -6.77 5.25 15.53
CA ILE A 62 -7.90 6.15 15.73
C ILE A 62 -7.79 6.74 17.13
N VAL A 63 -7.84 8.07 17.22
CA VAL A 63 -7.83 8.82 18.49
C VAL A 63 -8.99 9.82 18.43
N ASP A 64 -9.81 9.85 19.48
CA ASP A 64 -11.03 10.68 19.54
C ASP A 64 -11.94 10.54 18.31
N GLY A 65 -12.08 9.31 17.79
CA GLY A 65 -12.92 9.00 16.63
C GLY A 65 -12.40 9.52 15.28
N ARG A 66 -11.12 9.92 15.21
CA ARG A 66 -10.45 10.34 13.96
C ARG A 66 -9.17 9.58 13.73
N VAL A 67 -8.84 9.36 12.47
CA VAL A 67 -7.58 8.76 12.07
C VAL A 67 -6.42 9.67 12.44
N ALA A 68 -5.53 9.17 13.29
CA ALA A 68 -4.32 9.85 13.78
C ALA A 68 -3.04 9.31 13.11
N ARG A 69 -3.07 8.09 12.55
CA ARG A 69 -1.96 7.51 11.80
C ARG A 69 -2.44 6.39 10.90
N ILE A 70 -1.83 6.24 9.73
CA ILE A 70 -1.95 5.07 8.85
C ILE A 70 -0.55 4.50 8.66
N THR A 71 -0.39 3.20 8.87
CA THR A 71 0.88 2.49 8.70
C THR A 71 0.68 1.32 7.76
N ARG A 72 1.43 1.24 6.66
CA ARG A 72 1.45 0.06 5.79
C ARG A 72 2.06 -1.13 6.54
N LEU A 73 1.38 -2.27 6.51
CA LEU A 73 1.83 -3.51 7.14
C LEU A 73 2.61 -4.37 6.14
N SER A 74 2.18 -4.37 4.89
CA SER A 74 2.91 -5.00 3.78
C SER A 74 3.71 -3.94 3.04
N PRO A 75 5.06 -4.00 3.04
CA PRO A 75 5.82 -3.21 2.10
C PRO A 75 5.55 -3.75 0.69
N LYS A 76 5.16 -2.89 -0.26
CA LYS A 76 5.19 -3.23 -1.68
C LYS A 76 6.54 -3.91 -1.97
N SER A 77 6.52 -5.14 -2.47
CA SER A 77 7.67 -5.67 -3.19
C SER A 77 7.91 -4.67 -4.31
N ARG A 78 8.90 -3.79 -4.15
CA ARG A 78 9.37 -2.98 -5.27
C ARG A 78 9.70 -3.98 -6.36
N GLU A 79 8.89 -4.00 -7.42
CA GLU A 79 9.32 -4.60 -8.68
C GLU A 79 10.67 -3.97 -8.97
N LYS A 80 11.73 -4.79 -8.87
CA LYS A 80 13.06 -4.36 -9.31
C LYS A 80 12.86 -3.79 -10.73
N PRO A 81 13.48 -2.66 -11.08
CA PRO A 81 13.44 -2.18 -12.44
C PRO A 81 13.89 -3.36 -13.31
N ARG A 82 13.00 -3.88 -14.18
CA ARG A 82 13.42 -4.77 -15.25
C ARG A 82 14.40 -3.95 -16.05
N GLN A 83 15.70 -4.20 -15.84
CA GLN A 83 16.71 -3.76 -16.79
C GLN A 83 16.37 -4.48 -18.08
N GLU A 84 15.68 -3.77 -18.96
CA GLU A 84 15.61 -4.13 -20.37
C GLU A 84 17.06 -4.13 -20.87
N LEU A 85 17.65 -5.31 -20.96
CA LEU A 85 18.84 -5.55 -21.77
C LEU A 85 18.42 -5.43 -23.23
N SER A 86 18.23 -4.19 -23.65
CA SER A 86 18.29 -3.77 -25.04
C SER A 86 19.75 -3.90 -25.47
N GLY A 87 20.01 -4.88 -26.32
CA GLY A 87 21.34 -5.21 -26.82
C GLY A 87 21.26 -6.10 -28.04
N LEU A 88 20.63 -5.59 -29.08
CA LEU A 88 20.75 -6.10 -30.44
C LEU A 88 22.25 -6.13 -30.82
N SER A 89 22.76 -7.27 -31.23
CA SER A 89 23.74 -7.31 -32.33
C SER A 89 23.50 -8.58 -33.14
N ASP A 90 22.68 -8.42 -34.18
CA ASP A 90 22.78 -9.15 -35.42
C ASP A 90 24.26 -9.25 -35.84
N SER A 91 24.71 -10.45 -36.21
CA SER A 91 25.87 -10.60 -37.08
C SER A 91 25.64 -11.75 -38.05
N PRO A 92 25.94 -11.56 -39.34
CA PRO A 92 25.29 -12.28 -40.42
C PRO A 92 25.95 -13.64 -40.65
N ARG A 93 25.14 -14.63 -41.06
CA ARG A 93 25.64 -15.86 -41.67
C ARG A 93 26.35 -15.51 -42.98
N GLU A 94 27.67 -15.51 -42.99
CA GLU A 94 28.42 -15.58 -44.25
C GLU A 94 28.35 -17.02 -44.78
N VAL A 95 27.55 -17.19 -45.83
CA VAL A 95 27.58 -18.34 -46.73
C VAL A 95 28.65 -18.04 -47.78
N GLY A 96 29.88 -18.50 -47.55
CA GLY A 96 30.96 -18.46 -48.54
C GLY A 96 30.97 -19.73 -49.36
N SER A 97 30.38 -19.70 -50.55
CA SER A 97 30.66 -20.66 -51.61
C SER A 97 32.02 -20.33 -52.20
N ASP A 98 32.97 -21.26 -52.15
CA ASP A 98 34.15 -21.23 -53.01
C ASP A 98 34.20 -22.50 -53.87
N LEU A 99 33.96 -22.27 -55.16
CA LEU A 99 34.32 -23.13 -56.28
C LEU A 99 35.71 -22.69 -56.77
N ALA A 100 36.73 -23.54 -56.69
CA ALA A 100 37.86 -23.57 -57.63
C ALA A 100 38.78 -24.78 -57.36
N GLY A 101 39.00 -25.63 -58.37
CA GLY A 101 40.10 -26.61 -58.43
C GLY A 101 39.68 -28.00 -58.85
#